data_AF-A0AAU5CGE9-F1
#
_entry.id   AF-A0AAU5CGE9-F1
#
_cell.length_a   1.000
_cell.length_b   1.000
_cell.length_c   1.000
_cell.angle_alpha   90.00
_cell.angle_beta   90.00
_cell.angle_gamma   90.00
#
_symmetry.space_group_name_H-M   'P 1'
#
loop_
_entity.id
_entity.type
_entity.pdbx_description
1 polymer ?
#
loop_
_entity_poly.entity_id
_entity_poly.type
_entity_poly.pdbx_seq_one_letter_code
_entity_poly.pdbx_strand_id
1 'polypeptide(L)'
;MQNTVPATFKTSGAPVTPPATPDPLESALRSAFDQGEPCDADGNPVAEDRSITYQLRHGGVLVEECPTWCVLDHADDIAKPIYAEDLVHEGEEIELSITTVEGDKDSILAARIQQWPYATDGNGSDVPYMAYRANANYGESMGYSTPTDVEAEIRRTEAHLYALRQLNERLAEARADFLDKRGPAAADLTVADVRTLPVPVLLKAFGLAVVEVESIPYGIQGVLDRTGDVPVVVLLRSLPQAGRESLVRQLLVSMVEGQA
;
A
#
# COMPACT_ATOMS: atom_id res chain seq x y z
N MET A 1 -47.45 -40.18 -30.38
CA MET A 1 -46.55 -39.46 -31.29
C MET A 1 -45.22 -39.30 -30.57
N GLN A 2 -44.22 -40.02 -31.06
CA GLN A 2 -42.83 -39.95 -30.61
C GLN A 2 -42.23 -38.64 -31.11
N ASN A 3 -41.54 -37.90 -30.24
CA ASN A 3 -40.63 -36.83 -30.64
C ASN A 3 -39.26 -37.12 -30.04
N THR A 4 -38.40 -37.67 -30.87
CA THR A 4 -36.95 -37.70 -30.71
C THR A 4 -36.38 -36.38 -31.20
N VAL A 5 -35.55 -35.71 -30.39
CA VAL A 5 -34.46 -34.84 -30.87
C VAL A 5 -33.25 -35.06 -29.96
N PRO A 6 -32.04 -35.28 -30.51
CA PRO A 6 -30.82 -35.56 -29.77
C PRO A 6 -30.05 -34.27 -29.44
N ALA A 7 -29.39 -34.22 -28.29
CA ALA A 7 -28.36 -33.21 -28.05
C ALA A 7 -27.25 -33.79 -27.16
N THR A 8 -26.18 -34.17 -27.84
CA THR A 8 -24.83 -34.45 -27.35
C THR A 8 -24.35 -33.33 -26.44
N PHE A 9 -24.06 -33.61 -25.17
CA PHE A 9 -23.21 -32.74 -24.35
C PHE A 9 -21.80 -33.33 -24.30
N LYS A 10 -20.87 -32.58 -24.88
CA LYS A 10 -19.42 -32.84 -24.83
C LYS A 10 -18.93 -32.67 -23.40
N THR A 11 -18.28 -33.69 -22.86
CA THR A 11 -17.31 -33.58 -21.77
C THR A 11 -16.05 -32.89 -22.31
N SER A 12 -15.81 -31.65 -21.90
CA SER A 12 -14.50 -31.00 -22.07
C SER A 12 -14.03 -30.55 -20.70
N GLY A 13 -13.31 -31.46 -20.02
CA GLY A 13 -12.43 -31.09 -18.93
C GLY A 13 -11.20 -30.42 -19.52
N ALA A 14 -11.13 -29.10 -19.42
CA ALA A 14 -9.85 -28.41 -19.43
C ALA A 14 -9.27 -28.49 -18.01
N PRO A 15 -7.98 -28.81 -17.84
CA PRO A 15 -7.35 -28.71 -16.52
C PRO A 15 -7.38 -27.24 -16.08
N VAL A 16 -8.11 -26.96 -15.01
CA VAL A 16 -8.05 -25.68 -14.30
C VAL A 16 -6.65 -25.58 -13.71
N THR A 17 -5.82 -24.71 -14.28
CA THR A 17 -4.57 -24.32 -13.65
C THR A 17 -4.92 -23.69 -12.30
N PRO A 18 -4.36 -24.16 -11.17
CA PRO A 18 -4.61 -23.53 -9.88
C PRO A 18 -4.21 -22.05 -9.98
N PRO A 19 -4.97 -21.13 -9.36
CA PRO A 19 -4.58 -19.73 -9.34
C PRO A 19 -3.17 -19.61 -8.77
N ALA A 20 -2.37 -18.74 -9.40
CA ALA A 20 -1.05 -18.39 -8.91
C ALA A 20 -1.12 -18.08 -7.42
N THR A 21 -0.19 -18.65 -6.66
CA THR A 21 -0.06 -18.41 -5.22
C THR A 21 -0.17 -16.90 -4.99
N PRO A 22 -1.14 -16.42 -4.18
CA PRO A 22 -1.25 -15.00 -3.87
C PRO A 22 0.10 -14.52 -3.33
N ASP A 23 0.49 -13.30 -3.72
CA ASP A 23 1.70 -12.66 -3.23
C ASP A 23 1.73 -12.81 -1.70
N PRO A 24 2.82 -13.34 -1.10
CA PRO A 24 2.91 -13.50 0.35
C PRO A 24 2.62 -12.20 1.11
N LEU A 25 2.84 -11.02 0.49
CA LEU A 25 2.46 -9.74 1.06
C LEU A 25 0.95 -9.48 0.99
N GLU A 26 0.29 -9.83 -0.12
CA GLU A 26 -1.17 -9.71 -0.27
C GLU A 26 -1.91 -10.74 0.59
N SER A 27 -1.35 -11.94 0.76
CA SER A 27 -1.84 -12.95 1.69
C SER A 27 -1.60 -12.57 3.15
N ALA A 28 -0.49 -11.90 3.48
CA ALA A 28 -0.27 -11.37 4.83
C ALA A 28 -1.20 -10.21 5.15
N LEU A 29 -1.44 -9.29 4.19
CA LEU A 29 -2.40 -8.19 4.36
C LEU A 29 -3.84 -8.69 4.46
N ARG A 30 -4.27 -9.61 3.59
CA ARG A 30 -5.59 -10.25 3.71
C ARG A 30 -5.72 -11.05 5.00
N SER A 31 -4.71 -11.80 5.41
CA SER A 31 -4.71 -12.53 6.69
C SER A 31 -4.76 -11.58 7.90
N ALA A 32 -4.11 -10.43 7.84
CA ALA A 32 -4.20 -9.40 8.88
C ALA A 32 -5.59 -8.73 8.95
N PHE A 33 -6.31 -8.63 7.82
CA PHE A 33 -7.70 -8.15 7.78
C PHE A 33 -8.75 -9.25 8.06
N ASP A 34 -8.44 -10.52 7.74
CA ASP A 34 -9.31 -11.69 7.94
C ASP A 34 -9.17 -12.33 9.33
N GLN A 35 -8.11 -12.00 10.09
CA GLN A 35 -7.99 -12.27 11.53
C GLN A 35 -8.92 -11.34 12.33
N GLY A 36 -10.20 -11.26 11.91
CA GLY A 36 -11.21 -10.43 12.53
C GLY A 36 -11.17 -10.55 14.05
N GLU A 37 -11.50 -9.45 14.73
CA GLU A 37 -11.57 -9.37 16.19
C GLU A 37 -12.27 -10.63 16.74
N PRO A 38 -11.74 -11.27 17.79
CA PRO A 38 -12.32 -12.49 18.33
C PRO A 38 -13.80 -12.22 18.57
N CYS A 39 -14.69 -13.02 17.98
CA CYS A 39 -16.13 -12.85 18.12
C CYS A 39 -16.71 -13.90 19.08
N ASP A 40 -17.74 -13.54 19.84
CA ASP A 40 -18.49 -14.43 20.72
C ASP A 40 -19.27 -15.46 19.91
N ALA A 41 -19.98 -16.36 20.59
CA ALA A 41 -20.76 -17.42 19.95
C ALA A 41 -21.87 -16.90 19.01
N ASP A 42 -22.24 -15.62 19.12
CA ASP A 42 -23.27 -14.95 18.33
C ASP A 42 -22.68 -14.07 17.21
N GLY A 43 -21.34 -14.02 17.08
CA GLY A 43 -20.64 -13.27 16.05
C GLY A 43 -20.46 -11.78 16.37
N ASN A 44 -20.64 -11.37 17.62
CA ASN A 44 -20.28 -10.02 18.08
C ASN A 44 -18.80 -10.02 18.49
N PRO A 45 -18.03 -8.95 18.28
CA PRO A 45 -16.68 -8.88 18.85
C PRO A 45 -16.75 -9.13 20.36
N VAL A 46 -15.95 -10.09 20.85
CA VAL A 46 -15.71 -10.37 22.27
C VAL A 46 -15.09 -9.12 22.84
N ALA A 47 -15.91 -8.29 23.47
CA ALA A 47 -15.41 -7.19 24.28
C ALA A 47 -14.63 -7.83 25.44
N GLU A 48 -13.31 -7.71 25.41
CA GLU A 48 -12.51 -7.98 26.61
C GLU A 48 -13.01 -7.06 27.72
N ASP A 49 -13.21 -7.61 28.92
CA ASP A 49 -13.60 -6.81 30.08
C ASP A 49 -12.42 -5.88 30.44
N ARG A 50 -12.53 -4.62 29.99
CA ARG A 50 -11.54 -3.56 30.23
C ARG A 50 -11.89 -2.71 31.44
N SER A 51 -12.69 -3.24 32.37
CA SER A 51 -13.01 -2.58 33.64
C SER A 51 -11.79 -2.57 34.56
N ILE A 52 -11.30 -1.38 34.91
CA ILE A 52 -10.16 -1.18 35.80
C ILE A 52 -10.66 -0.56 37.11
N THR A 53 -10.21 -1.11 38.24
CA THR A 53 -10.53 -0.59 39.58
C THR A 53 -9.31 0.11 40.18
N TYR A 54 -9.46 1.40 40.44
CA TYR A 54 -8.43 2.27 41.03
C TYR A 54 -8.74 2.54 42.50
N GLN A 55 -7.70 2.56 43.33
CA GLN A 55 -7.81 3.02 44.72
C GLN A 55 -7.65 4.54 44.76
N LEU A 56 -8.60 5.23 45.39
CA LEU A 56 -8.53 6.69 45.50
C LEU A 56 -7.71 7.11 46.72
N ARG A 57 -6.89 8.15 46.56
CA ARG A 57 -6.00 8.66 47.61
C ARG A 57 -6.72 9.12 48.89
N HIS A 58 -7.95 9.62 48.75
CA HIS A 58 -8.79 10.06 49.86
C HIS A 58 -9.77 8.97 50.37
N GLY A 59 -9.59 7.73 49.92
CA GLY A 59 -10.44 6.59 50.24
C GLY A 59 -11.55 6.37 49.21
N GLY A 60 -12.01 5.12 49.11
CA GLY A 60 -12.96 4.68 48.09
C GLY A 60 -12.29 4.03 46.89
N VAL A 61 -13.11 3.56 45.97
CA VAL A 61 -12.68 2.93 44.71
C VAL A 61 -13.35 3.64 43.54
N LEU A 62 -12.59 3.82 42.47
CA LEU A 62 -13.10 4.26 41.18
C LEU A 62 -13.06 3.07 40.23
N VAL A 63 -14.16 2.77 39.55
CA VAL A 63 -14.24 1.71 38.56
C VAL A 63 -14.54 2.35 37.22
N GLU A 64 -13.64 2.20 36.26
CA GLU A 64 -13.75 2.79 34.92
C GLU A 64 -13.54 1.75 33.84
N GLU A 65 -14.21 1.94 32.71
CA GLU A 65 -14.01 1.14 31.51
C GLU A 65 -12.93 1.77 30.64
N CYS A 66 -11.79 1.11 30.51
CA CYS A 66 -10.69 1.61 29.70
C CYS A 66 -11.05 1.51 28.21
N PRO A 67 -11.10 2.63 27.47
CA PRO A 67 -11.48 2.63 26.07
C PRO A 67 -10.60 1.71 25.22
N THR A 68 -11.18 1.09 24.20
CA THR A 68 -10.46 0.14 23.33
C THR A 68 -9.28 0.77 22.59
N TRP A 69 -9.34 2.08 22.34
CA TRP A 69 -8.26 2.84 21.71
C TRP A 69 -7.12 3.23 22.67
N CYS A 70 -7.30 3.07 23.99
CA CYS A 70 -6.26 3.43 24.96
C CYS A 70 -5.11 2.43 24.92
N VAL A 71 -3.88 2.95 24.83
CA VAL A 71 -2.62 2.20 24.79
C VAL A 71 -1.78 2.36 26.07
N LEU A 72 -2.25 3.12 27.06
CA LEU A 72 -1.55 3.25 28.34
C LEU A 72 -1.64 1.95 29.15
N ASP A 73 -0.51 1.57 29.74
CA ASP A 73 -0.47 0.55 30.79
C ASP A 73 -0.83 1.19 32.13
N HIS A 74 -2.01 0.84 32.65
CA HIS A 74 -2.52 1.31 33.94
C HIS A 74 -2.04 0.50 35.14
N ALA A 75 -1.12 -0.47 34.97
CA ALA A 75 -0.64 -1.30 36.09
C ALA A 75 -0.09 -0.46 37.26
N ASP A 76 0.59 0.63 36.97
CA ASP A 76 1.13 1.55 37.98
C ASP A 76 0.02 2.33 38.71
N ASP A 77 -1.02 2.75 37.99
CA ASP A 77 -2.20 3.45 38.53
C ASP A 77 -3.05 2.52 39.42
N ILE A 78 -3.05 1.21 39.14
CA ILE A 78 -3.70 0.19 39.97
C ILE A 78 -2.87 -0.06 41.24
N ALA A 79 -1.55 -0.10 41.10
CA ALA A 79 -0.64 -0.43 42.21
C ALA A 79 -0.52 0.69 43.25
N LYS A 80 -0.84 1.94 42.90
CA LYS A 80 -0.67 3.13 43.75
C LYS A 80 -1.97 3.92 43.81
N PRO A 81 -2.38 4.44 44.98
CA PRO A 81 -3.56 5.29 45.04
C PRO A 81 -3.40 6.54 44.17
N ILE A 82 -4.37 6.80 43.29
CA ILE A 82 -4.40 7.98 42.41
C ILE A 82 -5.43 9.00 42.91
N TYR A 83 -5.34 10.23 42.41
CA TYR A 83 -6.48 11.14 42.41
C TYR A 83 -7.37 10.82 41.22
N ALA A 84 -8.68 11.07 41.33
CA ALA A 84 -9.59 10.76 40.21
C ALA A 84 -9.23 11.60 38.99
N GLU A 85 -8.92 12.88 39.20
CA GLU A 85 -8.48 13.84 38.19
C GLU A 85 -7.21 13.46 37.44
N ASP A 86 -6.37 12.58 38.00
CA ASP A 86 -5.14 12.13 37.36
C ASP A 86 -5.37 10.96 36.38
N LEU A 87 -6.57 10.37 36.36
CA LEU A 87 -6.90 9.32 35.39
C LEU A 87 -6.87 9.89 33.98
N VAL A 88 -6.04 9.29 33.13
CA VAL A 88 -5.87 9.67 31.72
C VAL A 88 -5.94 8.45 30.82
N HIS A 89 -6.63 8.56 29.69
CA HIS A 89 -6.52 7.59 28.60
C HIS A 89 -5.79 8.23 27.43
N GLU A 90 -4.90 7.48 26.80
CA GLU A 90 -4.12 7.94 25.65
C GLU A 90 -4.14 6.88 24.56
N GLY A 91 -4.44 7.29 23.33
CA GLY A 91 -4.40 6.43 22.16
C GLY A 91 -3.06 6.44 21.46
N GLU A 92 -2.87 5.46 20.56
CA GLU A 92 -1.67 5.39 19.73
C GLU A 92 -1.48 6.68 18.92
N GLU A 93 -0.23 7.07 18.71
CA GLU A 93 0.10 8.17 17.83
C GLU A 93 -0.04 7.74 16.37
N ILE A 94 -0.86 8.49 15.64
CA ILE A 94 -1.01 8.36 14.20
C ILE A 94 -0.14 9.43 13.55
N GLU A 95 0.74 9.01 12.65
CA GLU A 95 1.64 9.90 11.93
C GLU A 95 1.46 9.76 10.41
N LEU A 96 1.15 10.88 9.75
CA LEU A 96 1.34 11.05 8.33
C LEU A 96 2.74 11.62 8.10
N SER A 97 3.60 10.85 7.45
CA SER A 97 4.96 11.27 7.08
C SER A 97 5.20 11.19 5.57
N ILE A 98 6.18 11.97 5.10
CA ILE A 98 6.71 11.89 3.74
C ILE A 98 8.21 11.61 3.81
N THR A 99 8.71 10.78 2.89
CA THR A 99 10.15 10.65 2.68
C THR A 99 10.61 11.70 1.67
N THR A 100 11.56 12.53 2.05
CA THR A 100 12.15 13.54 1.18
C THR A 100 13.00 12.88 0.09
N VAL A 101 13.37 13.66 -0.93
CA VAL A 101 14.28 13.18 -1.98
C VAL A 101 15.67 12.81 -1.45
N GLU A 102 16.03 13.30 -0.26
CA GLU A 102 17.30 13.02 0.43
C GLU A 102 17.20 11.76 1.33
N GLY A 103 16.00 11.18 1.46
CA GLY A 103 15.74 9.97 2.24
C GLY A 103 15.30 10.23 3.68
N ASP A 104 15.25 11.50 4.10
CA ASP A 104 14.77 11.88 5.44
C ASP A 104 13.25 11.71 5.54
N LYS A 105 12.75 11.41 6.73
CA LYS A 105 11.30 11.37 7.00
C LYS A 105 10.87 12.66 7.68
N ASP A 106 9.93 13.36 7.06
CA ASP A 106 9.28 14.54 7.63
C ASP A 106 7.85 14.18 8.04
N SER A 107 7.50 14.44 9.31
CA SER A 107 6.14 14.34 9.83
C SER A 107 5.31 15.52 9.33
N ILE A 108 4.23 15.25 8.60
CA ILE A 108 3.30 16.26 8.08
C ILE A 108 2.17 16.50 9.08
N LEU A 109 1.68 15.42 9.70
CA LEU A 109 0.63 15.47 10.71
C LEU A 109 0.83 14.31 11.68
N ALA A 110 1.10 14.62 12.94
CA ALA A 110 1.13 13.64 14.01
C ALA A 110 0.00 13.95 14.98
N ALA A 111 -0.70 12.93 15.45
CA ALA A 111 -1.75 13.14 16.42
C ALA A 111 -1.99 11.94 17.32
N ARG A 112 -2.39 12.21 18.56
CA ARG A 112 -2.92 11.20 19.46
C ARG A 112 -4.13 11.72 20.21
N ILE A 113 -5.00 10.78 20.59
CA ILE A 113 -6.17 11.03 21.43
C ILE A 113 -5.70 11.01 22.88
N GLN A 114 -6.06 12.04 23.66
CA GLN A 114 -5.95 12.00 25.11
C GLN A 114 -7.26 12.45 25.77
N GLN A 115 -7.65 11.75 26.82
CA GLN A 115 -8.87 12.03 27.59
C GLN A 115 -8.57 12.04 29.08
N TRP A 116 -9.12 13.01 29.81
CA TRP A 116 -9.10 13.05 31.27
C TRP A 116 -10.54 13.09 31.77
N PRO A 117 -11.12 11.95 32.18
CA PRO A 117 -12.54 11.86 32.51
C PRO A 117 -12.94 12.71 33.72
N TYR A 118 -11.99 12.97 34.64
CA TYR A 118 -12.25 13.58 35.94
C TYR A 118 -11.46 14.86 36.20
N ALA A 119 -10.55 15.21 35.30
CA ALA A 119 -9.75 16.42 35.48
C ALA A 119 -10.63 17.65 35.37
N THR A 120 -10.37 18.62 36.24
CA THR A 120 -11.00 19.94 36.20
C THR A 120 -9.98 20.95 35.70
N ASP A 121 -10.42 21.91 34.90
CA ASP A 121 -9.58 22.94 34.28
C ASP A 121 -9.10 24.03 35.28
N GLY A 122 -9.28 23.82 36.58
CA GLY A 122 -9.00 24.81 37.63
C GLY A 122 -9.92 26.04 37.61
N ASN A 123 -10.80 26.17 36.62
CA ASN A 123 -11.74 27.28 36.43
C ASN A 123 -13.21 26.86 36.71
N GLY A 124 -13.42 25.66 37.24
CA GLY A 124 -14.73 25.18 37.68
C GLY A 124 -15.56 24.50 36.59
N SER A 125 -14.92 24.06 35.50
CA SER A 125 -15.55 23.13 34.57
C SER A 125 -15.50 21.71 35.15
N ASP A 126 -16.60 21.27 35.78
CA ASP A 126 -16.79 19.89 36.29
C ASP A 126 -17.05 18.87 35.16
N VAL A 127 -16.78 19.22 33.89
CA VAL A 127 -17.10 18.36 32.75
C VAL A 127 -15.88 17.67 32.15
N PRO A 128 -15.98 16.37 31.81
CA PRO A 128 -14.94 15.64 31.10
C PRO A 128 -14.50 16.36 29.83
N TYR A 129 -13.20 16.31 29.51
CA TYR A 129 -12.66 16.90 28.30
C TYR A 129 -11.73 15.96 27.53
N MET A 130 -11.52 16.30 26.25
CA MET A 130 -10.60 15.63 25.35
C MET A 130 -9.61 16.64 24.76
N ALA A 131 -8.39 16.19 24.49
CA ALA A 131 -7.40 16.96 23.76
C ALA A 131 -6.86 16.18 22.56
N TYR A 132 -6.68 16.89 21.44
CA TYR A 132 -6.00 16.39 20.26
C TYR A 132 -4.58 16.97 20.23
N ARG A 133 -3.55 16.14 20.41
CA ARG A 133 -2.16 16.61 20.48
C ARG A 133 -1.46 16.43 19.15
N ALA A 134 -1.16 17.55 18.48
CA ALA A 134 -0.50 17.60 17.18
C ALA A 134 0.99 17.15 17.19
N ASN A 135 1.59 16.95 18.38
CA ASN A 135 2.96 16.46 18.53
C ASN A 135 3.15 15.93 19.96
N ALA A 136 3.68 14.72 20.11
CA ALA A 136 3.99 14.12 21.41
C ALA A 136 5.01 14.92 22.25
N ASN A 137 5.89 15.68 21.59
CA ASN A 137 6.99 16.43 22.22
C ASN A 137 6.61 17.84 22.70
N TYR A 138 5.43 18.37 22.33
CA TYR A 138 4.96 19.66 22.85
C TYR A 138 4.20 19.43 24.15
N GLY A 139 4.64 20.06 25.25
CA GLY A 139 4.01 20.01 26.57
C GLY A 139 2.52 20.40 26.55
N GLU A 140 1.80 19.99 27.61
CA GLU A 140 0.36 20.16 27.90
C GLU A 140 -0.48 20.89 26.84
N SER A 141 -1.47 20.18 26.28
CA SER A 141 -2.51 20.81 25.48
C SER A 141 -3.35 21.72 26.37
N MET A 142 -3.09 23.02 26.32
CA MET A 142 -3.86 24.05 27.02
C MET A 142 -5.25 24.29 26.41
N GLY A 143 -5.60 23.57 25.33
CA GLY A 143 -6.90 23.63 24.67
C GLY A 143 -7.70 22.36 24.93
N TYR A 144 -8.78 22.48 25.69
CA TYR A 144 -9.76 21.43 25.93
C TYR A 144 -10.88 21.51 24.89
N SER A 145 -11.24 20.39 24.27
CA SER A 145 -12.29 20.31 23.25
C SER A 145 -13.61 19.85 23.86
N THR A 146 -14.70 20.54 23.56
CA THR A 146 -16.06 20.05 23.85
C THR A 146 -16.43 18.93 22.86
N PRO A 147 -17.47 18.11 23.13
CA PRO A 147 -17.96 17.14 22.14
C PRO A 147 -18.31 17.76 20.79
N THR A 148 -18.76 19.02 20.76
CA THR A 148 -19.07 19.74 19.51
C THR A 148 -17.80 20.09 18.72
N ASP A 149 -16.73 20.46 19.42
CA ASP A 149 -15.44 20.76 18.78
C ASP A 149 -14.80 19.49 18.22
N VAL A 150 -14.89 18.38 18.97
CA VAL A 150 -14.42 17.06 18.52
C VAL A 150 -15.16 16.63 17.25
N GLU A 151 -16.49 16.72 17.23
CA GLU A 151 -17.29 16.40 16.05
C GLU A 151 -16.93 17.27 14.83
N ALA A 152 -16.62 18.55 15.05
CA ALA A 152 -16.17 19.44 13.98
C ALA A 152 -14.80 19.03 13.42
N GLU A 153 -13.87 18.60 14.28
CA GLU A 153 -12.55 18.10 13.85
C GLU A 153 -12.63 16.76 13.12
N ILE A 154 -13.52 15.86 13.54
CA ILE A 154 -13.80 14.59 12.84
C ILE A 154 -14.18 14.90 11.39
N ARG A 155 -15.17 15.77 11.19
CA ARG A 155 -15.63 16.15 9.84
C ARG A 155 -14.53 16.80 9.00
N ARG A 156 -13.68 17.63 9.60
CA ARG A 156 -12.52 18.23 8.90
C ARG A 156 -11.54 17.15 8.45
N THR A 157 -11.24 16.20 9.34
CA THR A 157 -10.30 15.11 9.08
C THR A 157 -10.83 14.16 8.00
N GLU A 158 -12.11 13.80 8.05
CA GLU A 158 -12.78 12.98 7.02
C GLU A 158 -12.75 13.65 5.64
N ALA A 159 -13.04 14.95 5.58
CA ALA A 159 -12.98 15.72 4.34
C ALA A 159 -11.56 15.76 3.75
N HIS A 160 -10.55 15.89 4.62
CA HIS A 160 -9.15 15.86 4.19
C HIS A 160 -8.73 14.48 3.68
N LEU A 161 -9.10 13.40 4.39
CA LEU A 161 -8.85 12.02 3.97
C LEU A 161 -9.48 11.73 2.60
N TYR A 162 -10.70 12.20 2.38
CA TYR A 162 -11.37 12.08 1.09
C TYR A 162 -10.58 12.78 -0.04
N ALA A 163 -10.10 14.00 0.21
CA ALA A 163 -9.28 14.73 -0.75
C ALA A 163 -7.93 14.03 -1.05
N LEU A 164 -7.28 13.45 -0.04
CA LEU A 164 -6.05 12.66 -0.21
C LEU A 164 -6.28 11.42 -1.08
N ARG A 165 -7.39 10.71 -0.87
CA ARG A 165 -7.76 9.56 -1.72
C ARG A 165 -7.93 9.96 -3.18
N GLN A 166 -8.64 11.05 -3.46
CA GLN A 166 -8.77 11.59 -4.82
C GLN A 166 -7.44 12.03 -5.43
N LEU A 167 -6.51 12.55 -4.65
CA LEU A 167 -5.17 12.88 -5.13
C LEU A 167 -4.39 11.61 -5.50
N ASN A 168 -4.45 10.58 -4.67
CA ASN A 168 -3.80 9.30 -4.96
C ASN A 168 -4.34 8.65 -6.25
N GLU A 169 -5.65 8.66 -6.46
CA GLU A 169 -6.29 8.18 -7.70
C GLU A 169 -5.73 8.92 -8.93
N ARG A 170 -5.70 10.27 -8.89
CA ARG A 170 -5.14 11.08 -9.97
C ARG A 170 -3.64 10.82 -10.21
N LEU A 171 -2.86 10.58 -9.16
CA LEU A 171 -1.44 10.22 -9.28
C LEU A 171 -1.26 8.83 -9.91
N ALA A 172 -2.10 7.86 -9.54
CA ALA A 172 -2.09 6.54 -10.14
C ALA A 172 -2.44 6.59 -11.64
N GLU A 173 -3.47 7.34 -12.01
CA GLU A 173 -3.84 7.60 -13.41
C GLU A 173 -2.69 8.26 -14.18
N ALA A 174 -2.12 9.34 -13.64
CA ALA A 174 -1.00 10.04 -14.28
C ALA A 174 0.23 9.14 -14.46
N ARG A 175 0.50 8.23 -13.50
CA ARG A 175 1.58 7.24 -13.60
C ARG A 175 1.29 6.19 -14.67
N ALA A 176 0.07 5.68 -14.76
CA ALA A 176 -0.34 4.75 -15.80
C ALA A 176 -0.19 5.40 -17.20
N ASP A 177 -0.67 6.62 -17.35
CA ASP A 177 -0.51 7.45 -18.56
C ASP A 177 0.96 7.65 -18.95
N PHE A 178 1.82 7.92 -17.96
CA PHE A 178 3.25 8.11 -18.20
C PHE A 178 3.90 6.81 -18.70
N LEU A 179 3.57 5.68 -18.09
CA LEU A 179 4.09 4.37 -18.49
C LEU A 179 3.59 3.97 -19.89
N ASP A 180 2.31 4.22 -20.19
CA ASP A 180 1.73 3.99 -21.52
C ASP A 180 2.45 4.82 -22.60
N LYS A 181 2.66 6.12 -22.35
CA LYS A 181 3.37 7.01 -23.27
C LYS A 181 4.85 6.64 -23.45
N ARG A 182 5.50 6.17 -22.38
CA ARG A 182 6.91 5.74 -22.41
C ARG A 182 7.06 4.43 -23.21
N GLY A 183 6.06 3.55 -23.15
CA GLY A 183 6.13 2.18 -23.64
C GLY A 183 6.88 1.27 -22.65
N PRO A 184 6.90 -0.05 -22.88
CA PRO A 184 7.52 -1.00 -21.97
C PRO A 184 9.02 -0.74 -21.84
N ALA A 185 9.56 -0.84 -20.63
CA ALA A 185 11.01 -0.81 -20.43
C ALA A 185 11.59 -2.20 -20.71
N ALA A 186 12.80 -2.24 -21.28
CA ALA A 186 13.50 -3.50 -21.55
C ALA A 186 13.59 -4.45 -20.35
N ALA A 187 13.75 -3.90 -19.13
CA ALA A 187 13.87 -4.66 -17.89
C ALA A 187 12.59 -5.41 -17.49
N ASP A 188 11.43 -4.98 -17.99
CA ASP A 188 10.12 -5.55 -17.64
C ASP A 188 9.64 -6.56 -18.69
N LEU A 189 10.38 -6.76 -19.78
CA LEU A 189 9.99 -7.65 -20.89
C LEU A 189 10.44 -9.09 -20.65
N THR A 190 9.51 -10.03 -20.82
CA THR A 190 9.80 -11.47 -20.81
C THR A 190 10.17 -11.98 -22.21
N VAL A 191 10.73 -13.18 -22.30
CA VAL A 191 10.97 -13.87 -23.59
C VAL A 191 9.67 -14.03 -24.39
N ALA A 192 8.52 -14.22 -23.71
CA ALA A 192 7.23 -14.30 -24.38
C ALA A 192 6.86 -12.96 -25.02
N ASP A 193 7.09 -11.84 -24.34
CA ASP A 193 6.81 -10.50 -24.86
C ASP A 193 7.68 -10.17 -26.07
N VAL A 194 8.97 -10.54 -26.03
CA VAL A 194 9.89 -10.37 -27.18
C VAL A 194 9.43 -11.17 -28.41
N ARG A 195 8.73 -12.28 -28.23
CA ARG A 195 8.21 -13.09 -29.35
C ARG A 195 6.94 -12.53 -29.97
N THR A 196 6.14 -11.78 -29.20
CA THR A 196 4.79 -11.37 -29.60
C THR A 196 4.69 -9.89 -29.97
N LEU A 197 5.43 -9.00 -29.29
CA LEU A 197 5.33 -7.55 -29.51
C LEU A 197 5.88 -7.13 -30.87
N PRO A 198 5.38 -6.05 -31.50
CA PRO A 198 5.95 -5.54 -32.75
C PRO A 198 7.43 -5.15 -32.60
N VAL A 199 8.26 -5.46 -33.59
CA VAL A 199 9.71 -5.17 -33.56
C VAL A 199 10.02 -3.69 -33.29
N PRO A 200 9.30 -2.69 -33.86
CA PRO A 200 9.54 -1.29 -33.52
C PRO A 200 9.32 -0.95 -32.03
N VAL A 201 8.35 -1.61 -31.38
CA VAL A 201 8.09 -1.44 -29.94
C VAL A 201 9.27 -1.97 -29.14
N LEU A 202 9.77 -3.15 -29.52
CA LEU A 202 10.94 -3.77 -28.88
C LEU A 202 12.19 -2.91 -29.06
N LEU A 203 12.48 -2.43 -30.27
CA LEU A 203 13.62 -1.55 -30.53
C LEU A 203 13.57 -0.28 -29.67
N LYS A 204 12.39 0.33 -29.52
CA LYS A 204 12.19 1.48 -28.63
C LYS A 204 12.42 1.12 -27.15
N ALA A 205 11.88 -0.02 -26.69
CA ALA A 205 12.02 -0.49 -25.31
C ALA A 205 13.48 -0.75 -24.90
N PHE A 206 14.28 -1.31 -25.82
CA PHE A 206 15.71 -1.58 -25.63
C PHE A 206 16.63 -0.41 -26.00
N GLY A 207 16.08 0.71 -26.47
CA GLY A 207 16.87 1.88 -26.90
C GLY A 207 17.79 1.58 -28.09
N LEU A 208 17.37 0.67 -28.98
CA LEU A 208 18.18 0.17 -30.09
C LEU A 208 17.85 0.89 -31.39
N ALA A 209 18.88 1.31 -32.12
CA ALA A 209 18.75 1.67 -33.53
C ALA A 209 19.06 0.45 -34.43
N VAL A 210 18.55 0.47 -35.66
CA VAL A 210 18.88 -0.56 -36.67
C VAL A 210 19.81 0.04 -37.70
N VAL A 211 20.94 -0.62 -37.96
CA VAL A 211 21.92 -0.21 -38.96
C VAL A 211 22.05 -1.34 -39.99
N GLU A 212 21.85 -1.01 -41.26
CA GLU A 212 21.94 -1.99 -42.34
C GLU A 212 23.25 -1.83 -43.11
N VAL A 213 24.00 -2.93 -43.24
CA VAL A 213 25.32 -2.97 -43.88
C VAL A 213 25.34 -3.97 -45.04
N GLU A 214 26.24 -3.77 -45.99
CA GLU A 214 26.39 -4.67 -47.16
C GLU A 214 27.04 -6.02 -46.78
N SER A 215 27.93 -6.01 -45.79
CA SER A 215 28.58 -7.23 -45.29
C SER A 215 28.87 -7.12 -43.79
N ILE A 216 28.82 -8.26 -43.11
CA ILE A 216 29.25 -8.45 -41.72
C ILE A 216 30.35 -9.52 -41.75
N PRO A 217 31.46 -9.34 -41.03
CA PRO A 217 32.53 -10.34 -40.97
C PRO A 217 32.03 -11.73 -40.54
N TYR A 218 32.78 -12.76 -40.92
CA TYR A 218 32.57 -14.16 -40.49
C TYR A 218 31.25 -14.81 -40.90
N GLY A 219 30.57 -14.27 -41.92
CA GLY A 219 29.34 -14.86 -42.47
C GLY A 219 28.12 -14.72 -41.56
N ILE A 220 28.20 -13.86 -40.55
CA ILE A 220 27.10 -13.57 -39.63
C ILE A 220 26.07 -12.68 -40.34
N GLN A 221 24.79 -12.89 -40.04
CA GLN A 221 23.69 -12.15 -40.70
C GLN A 221 23.24 -10.92 -39.91
N GLY A 222 23.57 -10.84 -38.63
CA GLY A 222 23.29 -9.71 -37.77
C GLY A 222 23.93 -9.84 -36.39
N VAL A 223 24.22 -8.71 -35.76
CA VAL A 223 24.89 -8.64 -34.46
C VAL A 223 24.32 -7.49 -33.66
N LEU A 224 24.29 -7.67 -32.34
CA LEU A 224 24.01 -6.61 -31.40
C LEU A 224 25.32 -5.95 -30.98
N ASP A 225 25.48 -4.67 -31.33
CA ASP A 225 26.62 -3.87 -30.90
C ASP A 225 26.18 -2.93 -29.77
N ARG A 226 26.81 -3.08 -28.61
CA ARG A 226 26.58 -2.25 -27.41
C ARG A 226 27.79 -1.37 -27.07
N THR A 227 28.78 -1.29 -27.95
CA THR A 227 30.04 -0.61 -27.66
C THR A 227 29.99 0.91 -27.85
N GLY A 228 28.99 1.40 -28.59
CA GLY A 228 28.75 2.83 -28.79
C GLY A 228 27.78 3.46 -27.78
N ASP A 229 27.65 4.79 -27.83
CA ASP A 229 26.75 5.58 -26.97
C ASP A 229 25.27 5.21 -27.12
N VAL A 230 24.88 4.75 -28.32
CA VAL A 230 23.56 4.16 -28.59
C VAL A 230 23.78 2.73 -29.06
N PRO A 231 23.23 1.73 -28.37
CA PRO A 231 23.34 0.35 -28.82
C PRO A 231 22.58 0.15 -30.13
N VAL A 232 23.12 -0.66 -31.03
CA VAL A 232 22.57 -0.87 -32.37
C VAL A 232 22.45 -2.34 -32.71
N VAL A 233 21.42 -2.67 -33.49
CA VAL A 233 21.30 -3.96 -34.17
C VAL A 233 21.80 -3.78 -35.59
N VAL A 234 22.94 -4.38 -35.90
CA VAL A 234 23.54 -4.36 -37.23
C VAL A 234 23.01 -5.56 -38.01
N LEU A 235 22.44 -5.34 -39.20
CA LEU A 235 21.85 -6.36 -40.05
C LEU A 235 22.42 -6.31 -41.46
N LEU A 236 22.51 -7.47 -42.12
CA LEU A 236 22.78 -7.50 -43.56
C LEU A 236 21.61 -6.90 -44.34
N ARG A 237 21.89 -5.94 -45.21
CA ARG A 237 20.91 -5.28 -46.08
C ARG A 237 20.23 -6.26 -47.05
N SER A 238 20.92 -7.35 -47.41
CA SER A 238 20.38 -8.39 -48.29
C SER A 238 19.30 -9.26 -47.65
N LEU A 239 19.04 -9.12 -46.34
CA LEU A 239 18.01 -9.91 -45.66
C LEU A 239 16.59 -9.42 -45.99
N PRO A 240 15.66 -10.34 -46.32
CA PRO A 240 14.26 -9.99 -46.45
C PRO A 240 13.70 -9.48 -45.12
N GLN A 241 12.66 -8.65 -45.16
CA GLN A 241 12.05 -8.03 -43.96
C GLN A 241 11.72 -9.06 -42.88
N ALA A 242 11.10 -10.19 -43.24
CA ALA A 242 10.78 -11.26 -42.30
C ALA A 242 12.03 -11.89 -41.65
N GLY A 243 13.13 -12.00 -42.41
CA GLY A 243 14.42 -12.46 -41.89
C GLY A 243 15.05 -11.47 -40.92
N ARG A 244 14.98 -10.16 -41.24
CA ARG A 244 15.42 -9.07 -40.36
C ARG A 244 14.67 -9.11 -39.02
N GLU A 245 13.34 -9.17 -39.06
CA GLU A 245 12.52 -9.21 -37.86
C GLU A 245 12.78 -10.47 -37.01
N SER A 246 12.89 -11.64 -37.64
CA SER A 246 13.22 -12.88 -36.93
C SER A 246 14.58 -12.80 -36.25
N LEU A 247 15.58 -12.21 -36.91
CA LEU A 247 16.93 -12.09 -36.36
C LEU A 247 17.00 -11.08 -35.22
N VAL A 248 16.34 -9.93 -35.35
CA VAL A 248 16.21 -8.95 -34.26
C VAL A 248 15.58 -9.62 -33.03
N ARG A 249 14.49 -10.38 -33.20
CA ARG A 249 13.85 -11.09 -32.08
C ARG A 249 14.78 -12.12 -31.44
N GLN A 250 15.52 -12.90 -32.23
CA GLN A 250 16.48 -13.86 -31.68
C GLN A 250 17.55 -13.18 -30.82
N LEU A 251 18.13 -12.08 -31.33
CA LEU A 251 19.12 -11.29 -30.59
C LEU A 251 18.53 -10.75 -29.27
N LEU A 252 17.31 -10.20 -29.31
CA LEU A 252 16.64 -9.67 -28.13
C LEU A 252 16.28 -10.75 -27.10
N VAL A 253 15.85 -11.94 -27.53
CA VAL A 253 15.58 -13.08 -26.63
C VAL A 253 16.85 -13.44 -25.86
N SER A 254 18.00 -13.54 -26.54
CA SER A 254 19.27 -13.79 -25.89
C SER A 254 19.68 -12.70 -24.89
N MET A 255 19.25 -11.45 -25.10
CA MET A 255 19.48 -10.37 -24.12
C MET A 255 18.67 -10.57 -22.85
N VAL A 256 17.38 -10.89 -22.99
CA VAL A 256 16.48 -11.10 -21.84
C VAL A 256 16.91 -12.34 -21.06
N GLU A 257 17.25 -13.43 -21.74
CA GLU A 257 17.74 -14.66 -21.10
C GLU A 257 19.09 -14.47 -20.40
N GLY A 258 19.94 -13.56 -20.89
CA GLY A 258 21.21 -13.22 -20.24
C GLY A 258 21.09 -12.24 -19.06
N GLN A 259 19.91 -11.70 -18.78
CA GLN A 259 19.62 -10.82 -17.64
C GLN A 259 18.98 -11.53 -16.45
N ALA A 260 18.45 -12.74 -16.65
CA ALA A 260 17.88 -13.62 -15.62
C ALA A 260 18.97 -14.45 -14.91
#